data_AF-A0A3A5VG67-F1
#
_entry.id   AF-A0A3A5VG67-F1
#
_cell.length_a   1.000
_cell.length_b   1.000
_cell.length_c   1.000
_cell.angle_alpha   90.00
_cell.angle_beta   90.00
_cell.angle_gamma   90.00
#
_symmetry.space_group_name_H-M   'P 1'
#
loop_
_entity.id
_entity.type
_entity.pdbx_description
1 polymer ?
#
loop_
_entity_poly.entity_id
_entity_poly.type
_entity_poly.pdbx_seq_one_letter_code
_entity_poly.pdbx_strand_id
1 'polypeptide(L)' 'MPERRICNFSGEEIEPGTGMMFVRRDGSVLWFKNSKARKNMVKLKRNSRRVKWTRHYVKGGI' A
#
# COMPACT_ATOMS: atom_id res chain seq x y z
N MET A 1 -18.61 -8.11 12.10
CA MET A 1 -18.34 -7.94 10.65
C MET A 1 -16.85 -7.75 10.47
N PRO A 2 -16.21 -8.32 9.44
CA PRO A 2 -14.77 -8.16 9.23
C PRO A 2 -14.43 -6.71 8.88
N GLU A 3 -13.33 -6.19 9.44
CA GLU A 3 -12.85 -4.85 9.17
C GLU A 3 -12.26 -4.78 7.75
N ARG A 4 -12.77 -3.86 6.94
CA ARG A 4 -12.27 -3.61 5.58
C ARG A 4 -11.13 -2.59 5.65
N ARG A 5 -9.99 -2.93 5.07
CA ARG A 5 -8.80 -2.08 5.05
C ARG A 5 -8.34 -1.84 3.62
N ILE A 6 -7.75 -0.68 3.36
CA ILE A 6 -7.22 -0.32 2.04
C ILE A 6 -5.71 -0.37 2.09
N CYS A 7 -5.08 -0.95 1.06
CA CYS A 7 -3.64 -0.98 0.96
C CYS A 7 -3.07 0.41 0.63
N ASN A 8 -2.19 0.93 1.49
CA ASN A 8 -1.56 2.25 1.33
C ASN A 8 -0.73 2.42 0.05
N PHE A 9 -0.22 1.34 -0.54
CA PHE A 9 0.58 1.44 -1.76
C PHE A 9 -0.23 1.22 -3.04
N SER A 10 -1.10 0.21 -3.05
CA SER A 10 -1.82 -0.18 -4.27
C SER A 10 -3.19 0.50 -4.42
N GLY A 11 -3.79 0.95 -3.31
CA GLY A 11 -5.14 1.50 -3.26
C GLY A 11 -6.26 0.47 -3.37
N GLU A 12 -5.93 -0.82 -3.39
CA GLU A 12 -6.88 -1.92 -3.43
C GLU A 12 -7.33 -2.32 -2.02
N GLU A 13 -8.53 -2.86 -1.92
CA GLU A 13 -9.07 -3.42 -0.68
C GLU A 13 -8.27 -4.68 -0.28
N ILE A 14 -8.06 -4.83 1.02
CA ILE A 14 -7.38 -5.97 1.62
C ILE A 14 -8.46 -6.94 2.09
N GLU A 15 -8.40 -8.16 1.58
CA GLU A 15 -9.29 -9.24 2.00
C GLU A 15 -9.13 -9.48 3.51
N PRO A 16 -10.22 -9.52 4.30
CA PRO A 16 -10.14 -9.77 5.73
C PRO A 16 -9.37 -11.05 6.06
N GLY A 17 -8.53 -10.99 7.11
CA GLY A 17 -7.65 -12.10 7.46
C GLY A 17 -6.39 -12.23 6.59
N THR A 18 -6.19 -11.34 5.63
CA THR A 18 -4.97 -11.28 4.80
C THR A 18 -4.24 -9.94 4.91
N GLY A 19 -3.11 -9.83 4.22
CA GLY A 19 -2.28 -8.63 4.23
C GLY A 19 -1.37 -8.55 5.45
N MET A 20 -0.86 -7.35 5.70
CA MET A 20 0.03 -7.09 6.83
C MET A 20 -0.04 -5.65 7.32
N MET A 21 0.11 -5.49 8.62
CA MET A 21 0.35 -4.21 9.29
C MET A 21 1.85 -3.92 9.32
N PHE A 22 2.25 -2.72 8.92
CA PHE A 22 3.61 -2.24 9.04
C PHE A 22 3.63 -0.94 9.84
N VAL A 23 4.17 -1.00 11.05
CA VAL A 23 4.31 0.15 11.94
C VAL A 23 5.67 0.80 11.69
N ARG A 24 5.68 2.08 11.33
CA ARG A 24 6.90 2.87 11.16
C ARG A 24 7.43 3.34 12.51
N ARG A 25 8.69 3.80 12.53
CA ARG A 25 9.36 4.28 13.75
C ARG A 25 8.69 5.51 14.37
N ASP A 26 7.99 6.30 13.56
CA ASP A 26 7.19 7.46 13.98
C ASP A 26 5.81 7.08 14.56
N GLY A 27 5.49 5.78 14.66
CA GLY A 27 4.20 5.27 15.12
C GLY A 27 3.13 5.20 14.04
N SER A 28 3.40 5.67 12.81
CA SER A 28 2.42 5.59 11.72
C SER A 28 2.20 4.16 11.23
N VAL A 29 0.94 3.79 11.03
CA VAL A 29 0.53 2.46 10.61
C VAL A 29 0.25 2.44 9.11
N LEU A 30 0.91 1.53 8.39
CA LEU A 30 0.68 1.27 6.97
C LEU A 30 0.12 -0.14 6.76
N TRP A 31 -0.92 -0.23 5.94
CA TRP A 31 -1.55 -1.49 5.55
C TRP A 31 -1.09 -1.91 4.16
N PHE A 32 -0.67 -3.17 4.02
CA PHE A 32 -0.25 -3.74 2.75
C PHE A 32 -1.00 -5.01 2.43
N LYS A 33 -1.55 -5.11 1.20
CA LYS A 33 -2.22 -6.33 0.73
C LYS A 33 -1.26 -7.51 0.56
N ASN A 34 0.00 -7.25 0.20
CA ASN A 34 0.99 -8.29 -0.06
C ASN A 34 2.45 -7.79 0.04
N SER A 35 3.40 -8.71 -0.07
CA SER A 35 4.83 -8.43 -0.01
C SER A 35 5.33 -7.54 -1.16
N LYS A 36 4.70 -7.60 -2.35
CA LYS A 36 5.01 -6.73 -3.50
C LYS A 36 4.75 -5.27 -3.16
N ALA A 37 3.57 -4.96 -2.58
CA ALA A 37 3.20 -3.61 -2.17
C ALA A 37 4.17 -3.06 -1.11
N ARG A 38 4.47 -3.85 -0.07
CA ARG A 38 5.43 -3.46 0.96
C ARG A 38 6.83 -3.21 0.41
N LYS A 39 7.36 -4.12 -0.43
CA LYS A 39 8.70 -3.97 -1.00
C LYS A 39 8.81 -2.70 -1.87
N ASN A 40 7.79 -2.40 -2.68
CA ASN A 40 7.80 -1.18 -3.50
C ASN A 40 7.80 0.09 -2.64
N MET A 41 6.99 0.15 -1.59
CA MET A 41 6.90 1.35 -0.73
C MET A 41 8.09 1.48 0.24
N VAL A 42 8.42 0.41 0.96
CA VAL A 42 9.38 0.46 2.08
C VAL A 42 10.82 0.25 1.62
N LYS A 43 11.07 -0.74 0.76
CA LYS A 43 12.45 -1.07 0.32
C LYS A 43 12.87 -0.22 -0.87
N LEU A 44 12.03 -0.16 -1.91
CA LEU A 44 12.33 0.54 -3.16
C LEU A 44 11.95 2.03 -3.14
N LYS A 45 11.25 2.50 -2.09
CA LYS A 45 10.81 3.89 -1.94
C LYS A 45 10.08 4.46 -3.17
N ARG A 46 9.35 3.61 -3.90
CA ARG A 46 8.59 4.04 -5.09
C ARG A 46 7.35 4.81 -4.64
N ASN A 47 7.03 5.87 -5.39
CA ASN A 47 5.77 6.58 -5.22
C ASN A 47 4.67 5.87 -6.00
N SER A 48 3.60 5.45 -5.32
CA SER A 48 2.44 4.79 -5.93
C SER A 48 1.90 5.57 -7.14
N ARG A 49 1.86 6.91 -7.07
CA ARG A 49 1.35 7.76 -8.16
C ARG A 49 2.11 7.62 -9.47
N ARG A 50 3.36 7.17 -9.42
CA ARG A 50 4.21 6.95 -10.60
C ARG A 50 4.19 5.50 -11.10
N VAL A 51 3.56 4.59 -10.35
CA VAL A 51 3.55 3.15 -10.64
C VAL A 51 2.21 2.77 -11.28
N LYS A 52 2.26 2.49 -12.59
CA LYS A 52 1.10 2.26 -13.48
C LYS A 52 0.06 1.25 -13.00
N TRP A 53 0.48 0.24 -12.23
CA TRP A 53 -0.43 -0.83 -11.77
C TRP A 53 -1.17 -0.50 -10.48
N THR A 54 -0.84 0.61 -9.81
CA THR A 54 -1.56 1.02 -8.60
C THR A 54 -2.77 1.86 -8.96
N ARG A 55 -3.82 1.81 -8.14
CA ARG A 55 -5.02 2.67 -8.30
C ARG A 55 -4.71 4.16 -8.09
N HIS A 56 -3.59 4.47 -7.46
CA HIS A 56 -3.14 5.84 -7.23
C HIS A 56 -2.40 6.43 -8.44
N TYR A 57 -2.18 5.66 -9.52
CA TYR A 57 -1.41 6.12 -10.66
C TYR A 57 -2.06 7.34 -11.35
N VAL A 58 -1.26 8.37 -11.61
CA VAL A 58 -1.67 9.58 -12.33
C VAL A 58 -0.78 9.73 -13.57
N LYS A 59 -1.39 9.78 -14.76
CA LYS A 59 -0.66 10.01 -16.03
C LYS A 59 -0.17 11.45 -16.07
N GLY A 60 1.14 11.66 -16.15
CA GLY A 60 1.76 13.00 -16.21
C GLY A 60 2.46 13.45 -14.92
N GLY A 61 2.22 12.77 -13.79
CA GLY A 61 3.06 12.83 -12.60
C GLY A 61 3.31 14.21 -11.99
N ILE A 62 2.24 14.88 -11.52
CA ILE A 62 2.14 15.72 -10.31
C ILE A 62 0.67 15.66 -9.88
#